data_AF-Q3AQG1-F1
#
_entry.id   AF-Q3AQG1-F1
#
_cell.length_a   1.000
_cell.length_b   1.000
_cell.length_c   1.000
_cell.angle_alpha   90.00
_cell.angle_beta   90.00
_cell.angle_gamma   90.00
#
_symmetry.space_group_name_H-M   'P 1'
#
loop_
_entity.id
_entity.type
_entity.pdbx_description
1 polymer ?
#
loop_
_entity_poly.entity_id
_entity_poly.type
_entity_poly.pdbx_seq_one_letter_code
_entity_poly.pdbx_strand_id
1 'polypeptide(L)' 'MGHIYLQNNEIQDAVSAWVTAYTLARKIGYAQVLDALENLAPQLGLPGGLEGWEMLARQMGGEE' A
#
# COMPACT_ATOMS: atom_id res chain seq x y z
N MET A 1 3.59 -21.44 19.41
CA MET A 1 3.60 -21.26 17.94
C MET A 1 2.34 -20.51 17.49
N GLY A 2 2.15 -19.26 17.94
CA GLY A 2 0.92 -18.49 17.63
C GLY A 2 1.11 -16.97 17.66
N HIS A 3 2.29 -16.48 18.06
CA HIS A 3 2.60 -15.05 18.15
C HIS A 3 3.27 -14.47 16.89
N ILE A 4 3.73 -15.33 15.98
CA ILE A 4 4.43 -14.91 14.75
C ILE A 4 3.44 -14.78 13.58
N TYR A 5 2.30 -15.48 13.61
CA TYR A 5 1.23 -15.32 12.61
C TYR A 5 0.49 -13.98 12.74
N LEU A 6 0.42 -13.40 13.93
CA LEU A 6 -0.30 -12.14 14.18
C LEU A 6 0.38 -10.92 13.55
N GLN A 7 1.70 -10.80 13.69
CA GLN A 7 2.43 -9.66 13.09
C GLN A 7 2.42 -9.69 11.56
N ASN A 8 2.36 -10.88 10.94
CA ASN A 8 2.36 -10.98 9.47
C ASN A 8 0.98 -10.66 8.88
N ASN A 9 -0.11 -10.97 9.60
CA ASN A 9 -1.47 -10.67 9.16
C ASN A 9 -1.76 -9.16 9.18
N GLU A 10 -1.25 -8.42 10.17
CA GLU A 10 -1.46 -6.96 10.26
C GLU A 10 -0.70 -6.19 9.18
N ILE A 11 0.49 -6.64 8.78
CA ILE A 11 1.25 -5.98 7.71
C ILE A 11 0.50 -6.09 6.38
N GLN A 12 -0.08 -7.26 6.07
CA GLN A 12 -0.87 -7.42 4.85
C GLN A 12 -2.16 -6.58 4.87
N ASP A 13 -2.85 -6.53 6.02
CA ASP A 13 -4.04 -5.69 6.20
C ASP A 13 -3.71 -4.20 6.08
N ALA A 14 -2.59 -3.75 6.68
CA ALA A 14 -2.10 -2.39 6.58
C ALA A 14 -1.75 -2.00 5.14
N VAL A 15 -1.07 -2.90 4.40
CA VAL A 15 -0.76 -2.69 2.98
C VAL A 15 -2.04 -2.57 2.15
N SER A 16 -3.07 -3.37 2.43
CA SER A 16 -4.39 -3.26 1.79
C SER A 16 -5.05 -1.90 2.06
N ALA A 17 -5.01 -1.43 3.31
CA ALA A 17 -5.52 -0.11 3.68
C ALA A 17 -4.76 1.03 2.96
N TRP A 18 -3.43 0.96 2.89
CA TRP A 18 -2.61 1.95 2.19
C TRP A 18 -2.83 1.95 0.68
N VAL A 19 -3.01 0.78 0.07
CA VAL A 19 -3.33 0.64 -1.36
C VAL A 19 -4.72 1.17 -1.69
N THR A 20 -5.69 0.98 -0.79
CA THR A 20 -7.02 1.57 -0.92
C THR A 20 -6.95 3.10 -0.81
N ALA A 21 -6.17 3.61 0.15
CA ALA A 21 -5.92 5.04 0.29
C ALA A 21 -5.20 5.63 -0.94
N TYR A 22 -4.22 4.92 -1.51
CA TYR A 22 -3.55 5.28 -2.76
C TYR A 22 -4.55 5.41 -3.91
N THR A 23 -5.38 4.39 -4.09
CA THR A 23 -6.38 4.35 -5.17
C THR A 23 -7.39 5.48 -5.05
N LEU A 24 -7.86 5.77 -3.84
CA LEU A 24 -8.78 6.87 -3.57
C LEU A 24 -8.09 8.23 -3.77
N ALA A 25 -6.90 8.43 -3.21
CA ALA A 25 -6.09 9.64 -3.35
C ALA A 25 -5.79 9.93 -4.82
N ARG A 26 -5.51 8.91 -5.62
CA ARG A 26 -5.30 9.06 -7.07
C ARG A 26 -6.58 9.46 -7.80
N LYS A 27 -7.73 8.91 -7.41
CA LYS A 27 -9.05 9.29 -7.99
C LYS A 27 -9.45 10.73 -7.68
N ILE A 28 -9.18 11.22 -6.47
CA ILE A 28 -9.59 12.56 -6.02
C ILE A 28 -8.47 13.61 -6.16
N GLY A 29 -7.25 13.22 -6.54
CA GLY A 29 -6.10 14.10 -6.68
C GLY A 29 -5.46 14.54 -5.35
N TYR A 30 -5.48 13.68 -4.31
CA TYR A 30 -4.98 14.03 -2.99
C TYR A 30 -3.45 13.88 -2.87
N ALA A 31 -2.72 14.93 -3.26
CA ALA A 31 -1.26 14.94 -3.30
C ALA A 31 -0.59 14.63 -1.95
N GLN A 32 -1.15 15.09 -0.83
CA GLN A 32 -0.58 14.85 0.49
C GLN A 32 -0.56 13.36 0.88
N VAL A 33 -1.57 12.60 0.45
CA VAL A 33 -1.63 11.15 0.72
C VAL A 33 -0.65 10.42 -0.20
N LEU A 34 -0.54 10.84 -1.47
CA LEU A 34 0.43 10.26 -2.40
C LEU A 34 1.87 10.49 -1.93
N ASP A 35 2.20 11.69 -1.45
CA ASP A 35 3.52 12.02 -0.89
C ASP A 35 3.85 11.19 0.37
N ALA A 36 2.88 11.03 1.27
CA ALA A 36 3.04 10.20 2.47
C ALA A 36 3.28 8.72 2.11
N LEU A 37 2.57 8.20 1.11
CA LEU A 37 2.75 6.83 0.62
C LEU A 37 4.10 6.65 -0.08
N GLU A 38 4.53 7.60 -0.88
CA GLU A 38 5.85 7.60 -1.51
C GLU A 38 6.98 7.51 -0.47
N ASN A 39 6.87 8.24 0.64
CA ASN A 39 7.82 8.15 1.77
C ASN A 39 7.71 6.83 2.55
N LEU A 40 6.56 6.15 2.51
CA LEU A 40 6.33 4.87 3.17
C LEU A 40 6.85 3.68 2.34
N ALA A 41 6.82 3.76 1.01
CA ALA A 41 7.30 2.71 0.10
C ALA A 41 8.69 2.13 0.47
N PRO A 42 9.74 2.95 0.66
CA PRO A 42 11.06 2.42 1.02
C PRO A 42 11.09 1.73 2.39
N GLN A 43 10.20 2.09 3.32
CA GLN A 43 10.11 1.47 4.64
C GLN A 43 9.54 0.05 4.58
N LEU A 44 8.79 -0.25 3.52
CA LEU A 44 8.22 -1.58 3.24
C LEU A 44 9.08 -2.41 2.29
N GLY A 45 10.22 -1.88 1.84
CA GLY A 45 11.06 -2.51 0.82
C GLY A 45 10.45 -2.48 -0.58
N LEU A 46 9.45 -1.63 -0.82
CA LEU A 46 8.90 -1.38 -2.14
C LEU A 46 9.84 -0.47 -2.93
N PRO A 47 9.82 -0.55 -4.28
CA PRO A 47 10.48 0.45 -5.10
C PRO A 47 9.96 1.84 -4.73
N GLY A 48 10.88 2.81 -4.62
CA GLY A 48 10.54 4.18 -4.25
C GLY A 48 9.57 4.83 -5.23
N GLY A 49 8.90 5.90 -4.79
CA GLY A 49 7.84 6.53 -5.57
C GLY A 49 6.48 5.88 -5.37
N LEU A 50 5.60 6.09 -6.34
CA LEU A 50 4.25 5.51 -6.38
C LEU A 50 4.17 4.20 -7.20
N GLU A 51 5.25 3.79 -7.86
CA GLU A 51 5.29 2.58 -8.69
C GLU A 51 5.00 1.30 -7.88
N GLY A 52 5.59 1.18 -6.68
CA GLY A 52 5.32 0.05 -5.79
C GLY A 52 3.85 -0.02 -5.36
N TRP A 53 3.24 1.15 -5.09
CA TRP A 53 1.83 1.26 -4.74
C TRP A 53 0.91 0.95 -5.91
N GLU A 54 1.26 1.36 -7.12
CA GLU A 54 0.49 1.06 -8.32
C GLU A 54 0.49 -0.45 -8.63
N MET A 55 1.65 -1.11 -8.49
CA MET A 55 1.75 -2.55 -8.69
C MET A 55 0.89 -3.31 -7.67
N LEU A 56 0.94 -2.92 -6.40
CA LEU A 56 0.11 -3.50 -5.34
C LEU A 56 -1.39 -3.22 -5.55
N ALA A 57 -1.74 -2.00 -5.95
CA ALA A 57 -3.11 -1.63 -6.31
C ALA A 57 -3.65 -2.47 -7.46
N ARG A 58 -2.81 -2.78 -8.43
CA ARG A 58 -3.18 -3.64 -9.56
C ARG A 58 -3.26 -5.12 -9.17
N GLN A 59 -2.41 -5.57 -8.26
CA GLN A 59 -2.44 -6.94 -7.74
C GLN A 59 -3.66 -7.18 -6.84
N MET A 60 -4.05 -6.22 -5.99
CA MET A 60 -5.21 -6.34 -5.09
C MET A 60 -6.53 -5.92 -5.73
N GLY A 61 -6.50 -4.99 -6.68
CA GLY A 61 -7.66 -4.57 -7.47
C GLY A 61 -7.85 -5.39 -8.76
N GLY A 62 -7.15 -6.52 -8.90
CA GLY A 62 -7.24 -7.42 -10.05
C GLY A 62 -8.55 -8.21 -10.05
N GLU A 63 -9.64 -7.54 -10.41
CA GLU A 63 -10.77 -8.17 -11.09
C GLU A 63 -10.36 -8.41 -12.55
N GLU A 64 -10.18 -9.68 -12.92
CA GLU A 64 -10.44 -10.21 -14.27
C GLU A 64 -11.32 -11.46 -14.14
#